data_AF-A0A2H4VDG0-F1
#
_entry.id   AF-A0A2H4VDG0-F1
#
_cell.length_a   1.000
_cell.length_b   1.000
_cell.length_c   1.000
_cell.angle_alpha   90.00
_cell.angle_beta   90.00
_cell.angle_gamma   90.00
#
_symmetry.space_group_name_H-M   'P 1'
#
loop_
_entity.id
_entity.type
_entity.pdbx_description
1 polymer ?
#
loop_
_entity_poly.entity_id
_entity_poly.type
_entity_poly.pdbx_seq_one_letter_code
_entity_poly.pdbx_strand_id
1 'polypeptide(L)'
;MPDWMVHVAVAWSLCRILRLRYGEFNPANTVLVMVGSIFPDAIKVSIIGELLGFDLWNYIYVFHLPVGSFLLAGIASLFFQEKKKAFLFLSLGIVTHYLMDLLLIQVGYGMSLFYPLNWMGFTLNLVPNDDYYITIVAMVVALVIYLVTNWIESRNNPKMINQEDR
;
A
#
# COMPACT_ATOMS: atom_id res chain seq x y z
N MET A 1 14.76 -0.08 4.10
CA MET A 1 13.74 -0.59 5.03
C MET A 1 13.07 -1.86 4.48
N PRO A 2 12.59 -2.80 5.32
CA PRO A 2 11.54 -3.75 4.93
C PRO A 2 10.20 -2.98 4.78
N ASP A 3 10.19 -2.10 3.79
CA ASP A 3 9.20 -1.06 3.54
C ASP A 3 7.87 -1.64 3.04
N TRP A 4 7.95 -2.73 2.27
CA TRP A 4 6.79 -3.44 1.74
C TRP A 4 5.84 -3.90 2.83
N MET A 5 6.35 -4.36 3.98
CA MET A 5 5.51 -4.87 5.05
C MET A 5 4.66 -3.74 5.67
N VAL A 6 5.25 -2.56 5.86
CA VAL A 6 4.54 -1.38 6.39
C VAL A 6 3.42 -0.98 5.44
N HIS A 7 3.74 -0.79 4.15
CA HIS A 7 2.76 -0.37 3.14
C HIS A 7 1.62 -1.36 2.99
N VAL A 8 1.92 -2.66 3.04
CA VAL A 8 0.90 -3.71 2.98
C VAL A 8 0.06 -3.74 4.26
N ALA A 9 0.67 -3.66 5.43
CA ALA A 9 -0.04 -3.68 6.71
C ALA A 9 -0.97 -2.47 6.86
N VAL A 10 -0.54 -1.29 6.43
CA VAL A 10 -1.34 -0.05 6.48
C VAL A 10 -2.49 -0.11 5.48
N ALA A 11 -2.23 -0.51 4.24
CA ALA A 11 -3.28 -0.70 3.22
C ALA A 11 -4.34 -1.71 3.67
N TRP A 12 -3.90 -2.85 4.22
CA TRP A 12 -4.78 -3.88 4.76
C TRP A 12 -5.60 -3.36 5.95
N SER A 13 -4.96 -2.65 6.89
CA SER A 13 -5.60 -2.09 8.08
C SER A 13 -6.70 -1.10 7.71
N LEU A 14 -6.43 -0.22 6.75
CA LEU A 14 -7.42 0.72 6.21
C LEU A 14 -8.62 -0.02 5.62
N CYS A 15 -8.39 -1.04 4.79
CA CYS A 15 -9.46 -1.83 4.20
C CYS A 15 -10.30 -2.55 5.26
N ARG A 16 -9.64 -3.11 6.29
CA ARG A 16 -10.32 -3.82 7.38
C ARG A 16 -11.25 -2.90 8.17
N ILE A 17 -10.84 -1.66 8.42
CA ILE A 17 -11.70 -0.64 9.05
C ILE A 17 -12.86 -0.25 8.12
N LEU A 18 -12.56 0.07 6.85
CA LEU A 18 -13.58 0.50 5.88
C LEU A 18 -14.63 -0.58 5.60
N ARG A 19 -14.24 -1.86 5.67
CA ARG A 19 -15.14 -3.01 5.53
C ARG A 19 -16.30 -3.01 6.54
N LEU A 20 -16.11 -2.43 7.73
CA LEU A 20 -17.19 -2.34 8.72
C LEU A 20 -18.38 -1.50 8.24
N ARG A 21 -18.15 -0.58 7.30
CA ARG A 21 -19.18 0.32 6.76
C ARG A 21 -19.51 0.03 5.29
N TYR A 22 -18.53 -0.44 4.51
CA TYR A 22 -18.64 -0.58 3.06
C TYR A 22 -18.35 -2.03 2.64
N GLY A 23 -19.39 -2.73 2.17
CA GLY A 23 -19.29 -4.13 1.73
C GLY A 23 -18.39 -4.36 0.51
N GLU A 24 -18.04 -3.28 -0.22
CA GLU A 24 -17.10 -3.31 -1.33
C GLU A 24 -15.67 -3.72 -0.90
N PHE A 25 -15.28 -3.49 0.36
CA PHE A 25 -13.97 -3.89 0.91
C PHE A 25 -13.96 -5.37 1.33
N ASN A 26 -14.33 -6.24 0.40
CA ASN A 26 -14.21 -7.69 0.56
C ASN A 26 -12.73 -8.14 0.45
N PRO A 27 -12.40 -9.39 0.78
CA PRO A 27 -11.02 -9.88 0.73
C PRO A 27 -10.36 -9.72 -0.65
N ALA A 28 -11.09 -9.97 -1.74
CA ALA A 28 -10.54 -9.86 -3.10
C ALA A 28 -10.15 -8.41 -3.43
N ASN A 29 -10.99 -7.45 -3.10
CA ASN A 29 -10.70 -6.03 -3.33
C ASN A 29 -9.62 -5.50 -2.37
N THR A 30 -9.55 -6.04 -1.14
CA THR A 30 -8.47 -5.69 -0.18
C THR A 30 -7.10 -6.07 -0.73
N VAL A 31 -6.99 -7.24 -1.38
CA VAL A 31 -5.74 -7.66 -2.05
C VAL A 31 -5.34 -6.67 -3.15
N LEU A 32 -6.28 -6.12 -3.90
CA LEU A 32 -5.97 -5.10 -4.91
C LEU A 32 -5.38 -3.84 -4.28
N VAL A 33 -5.86 -3.42 -3.11
CA VAL A 33 -5.27 -2.28 -2.37
C VAL A 33 -3.86 -2.62 -1.88
N MET A 34 -3.66 -3.81 -1.32
CA MET A 34 -2.33 -4.27 -0.88
C MET A 34 -1.33 -4.36 -2.03
N VAL A 35 -1.77 -4.85 -3.19
CA VAL A 35 -0.93 -4.90 -4.40
C VAL A 35 -0.60 -3.49 -4.89
N GLY A 36 -1.61 -2.60 -4.91
CA GLY A 36 -1.42 -1.20 -5.28
C GLY A 36 -0.43 -0.46 -4.37
N SER A 37 -0.38 -0.78 -3.06
CA SER A 37 0.57 -0.15 -2.14
C SER A 37 2.02 -0.58 -2.33
N ILE A 38 2.28 -1.58 -3.17
CA ILE A 38 3.63 -2.02 -3.55
C ILE A 38 4.04 -1.45 -4.93
N PHE A 39 3.11 -0.91 -5.71
CA PHE A 39 3.39 -0.45 -7.09
C PHE A 39 4.48 0.62 -7.19
N PRO A 40 4.48 1.70 -6.37
CA PRO A 40 5.55 2.70 -6.44
C PRO A 40 6.93 2.08 -6.16
N ASP A 41 6.92 1.04 -5.34
CA ASP A 41 8.07 0.27 -4.92
C ASP A 41 8.57 -0.77 -5.93
N ALA A 42 7.92 -0.88 -7.10
CA ALA A 42 8.38 -1.75 -8.19
C ALA A 42 9.81 -1.41 -8.66
N ILE A 43 10.29 -0.19 -8.39
CA ILE A 43 11.67 0.23 -8.63
C ILE A 43 12.70 -0.71 -7.96
N LYS A 44 12.35 -1.36 -6.84
CA LYS A 44 13.23 -2.29 -6.11
C LYS A 44 13.57 -3.55 -6.92
N VAL A 45 12.87 -3.83 -8.03
CA VAL A 45 13.28 -4.84 -9.01
C VAL A 45 14.66 -4.52 -9.61
N SER A 46 15.07 -3.24 -9.61
CA SER A 46 16.42 -2.82 -10.04
C SER A 46 17.53 -3.51 -9.25
N ILE A 47 17.29 -3.88 -7.98
CA ILE A 47 18.27 -4.61 -7.16
C ILE A 47 18.64 -5.95 -7.81
N ILE A 48 17.66 -6.64 -8.40
CA ILE A 48 17.90 -7.89 -9.14
C ILE A 48 18.68 -7.60 -10.43
N GLY A 49 18.36 -6.51 -11.12
CA GLY A 49 19.11 -6.05 -12.28
C GLY A 49 20.58 -5.81 -11.94
N GLU A 50 20.84 -5.11 -10.84
CA GLU A 50 22.19 -4.77 -10.38
C GLU A 50 23.00 -6.02 -10.03
N LEU A 51 22.38 -7.01 -9.39
CA LEU A 51 23.00 -8.33 -9.14
C LEU A 51 23.38 -9.07 -10.43
N LEU A 52 22.67 -8.80 -11.54
CA LEU A 52 22.95 -9.35 -12.86
C LEU A 52 23.87 -8.45 -13.71
N GLY A 53 24.32 -7.32 -13.16
CA GLY A 53 25.20 -6.35 -13.84
C GLY A 53 24.49 -5.30 -14.69
N PHE A 54 23.17 -5.13 -14.53
CA PHE A 54 22.38 -4.11 -15.23
C PHE A 54 21.99 -2.95 -14.30
N ASP A 55 22.30 -1.70 -14.67
CA ASP A 55 21.79 -0.51 -13.98
C ASP A 55 20.41 -0.13 -14.52
N LEU A 56 19.36 -0.51 -13.79
CA LEU A 56 17.96 -0.25 -14.16
C LEU A 56 17.34 0.92 -13.39
N TRP A 57 18.02 1.46 -12.38
CA TRP A 57 17.43 2.40 -11.42
C TRP A 57 16.80 3.61 -12.11
N ASN A 58 17.53 4.26 -13.01
CA ASN A 58 17.07 5.44 -13.73
C ASN A 58 15.93 5.13 -14.72
N TYR A 59 15.89 3.92 -15.27
CA TYR A 59 14.90 3.53 -16.29
C TYR A 59 13.53 3.25 -15.67
N ILE A 60 13.50 2.64 -14.50
CA ILE A 60 12.25 2.26 -13.83
C ILE A 60 11.86 3.19 -12.68
N TYR A 61 12.67 4.22 -12.39
CA TYR A 61 12.33 5.27 -11.42
C TYR A 61 10.99 5.96 -11.71
N VAL A 62 10.60 6.03 -12.99
CA VAL A 62 9.31 6.59 -13.40
C VAL A 62 8.13 5.92 -12.70
N PHE A 63 8.22 4.64 -12.34
CA PHE A 63 7.16 3.94 -11.63
C PHE A 63 7.01 4.38 -10.18
N HIS A 64 8.06 4.90 -9.55
CA HIS A 64 8.00 5.49 -8.21
C HIS A 64 7.37 6.90 -8.22
N LEU A 65 7.20 7.53 -9.39
CA LEU A 65 6.48 8.80 -9.51
C LEU A 65 4.97 8.56 -9.59
N PRO A 66 4.13 9.47 -9.03
CA PRO A 66 2.68 9.24 -8.96
C PRO A 66 2.06 8.91 -10.30
N VAL A 67 2.40 9.67 -11.35
CA VAL A 67 1.90 9.41 -12.70
C VAL A 67 2.28 8.03 -13.21
N GLY A 68 3.51 7.56 -12.97
CA GLY A 68 3.94 6.23 -13.39
C GLY A 68 3.26 5.12 -12.59
N SER A 69 3.11 5.30 -11.27
CA SER A 69 2.36 4.39 -10.40
C SER A 69 0.89 4.26 -10.83
N PHE A 70 0.20 5.38 -11.08
CA PHE A 70 -1.19 5.35 -11.55
C PHE A 70 -1.31 4.79 -12.97
N LEU A 71 -0.32 5.02 -13.84
CA LEU A 71 -0.28 4.38 -15.16
C LEU A 71 -0.16 2.86 -15.03
N LEU A 72 0.70 2.37 -14.12
CA LEU A 72 0.83 0.94 -13.82
C LEU A 72 -0.47 0.36 -13.27
N ALA A 73 -1.18 1.08 -12.37
CA ALA A 73 -2.53 0.70 -11.93
C ALA A 73 -3.53 0.66 -13.08
N GLY A 74 -3.47 1.62 -14.01
CA GLY A 74 -4.27 1.65 -15.22
C GLY A 74 -4.06 0.39 -16.06
N ILE A 75 -2.79 0.07 -16.38
CA ILE A 75 -2.42 -1.13 -17.14
C ILE A 75 -2.86 -2.40 -16.41
N ALA A 76 -2.54 -2.53 -15.12
CA ALA A 76 -2.92 -3.68 -14.31
C ALA A 76 -4.45 -3.87 -14.26
N SER A 77 -5.22 -2.78 -14.21
CA SER A 77 -6.68 -2.85 -14.16
C SER A 77 -7.31 -3.43 -15.42
N LEU A 78 -6.63 -3.37 -16.58
CA LEU A 78 -7.13 -3.93 -17.84
C LEU A 78 -7.25 -5.45 -17.83
N PHE A 79 -6.54 -6.12 -16.92
CA PHE A 79 -6.59 -7.57 -16.73
C PHE A 79 -7.81 -8.04 -15.92
N PHE A 80 -8.62 -7.12 -15.39
CA PHE A 80 -9.80 -7.43 -14.59
C PHE A 80 -11.10 -7.19 -15.38
N GLN A 81 -12.14 -7.96 -15.08
CA GLN A 81 -13.48 -7.75 -15.67
C GLN A 81 -14.04 -6.38 -15.28
N GLU A 82 -13.98 -6.04 -13.98
CA GLU A 82 -14.40 -4.73 -13.46
C GLU A 82 -13.23 -3.73 -13.44
N LYS A 83 -12.74 -3.35 -14.62
CA LYS A 83 -11.56 -2.48 -14.81
C LYS A 83 -11.56 -1.22 -13.93
N LYS A 84 -12.69 -0.50 -13.92
CA LYS A 84 -12.83 0.74 -13.11
C LYS A 84 -12.65 0.47 -11.62
N LYS A 85 -13.24 -0.61 -11.12
CA LYS A 85 -13.17 -0.98 -9.71
C LYS A 85 -11.76 -1.42 -9.34
N ALA A 86 -11.14 -2.24 -10.17
CA ALA A 86 -9.75 -2.65 -9.98
C ALA A 86 -8.80 -1.43 -9.95
N PHE A 87 -8.96 -0.50 -10.90
CA PHE A 87 -8.19 0.74 -10.92
C PHE A 87 -8.35 1.55 -9.63
N LEU A 88 -9.58 1.71 -9.12
CA LEU A 88 -9.84 2.46 -7.89
C LEU A 88 -9.19 1.81 -6.66
N PHE A 89 -9.28 0.49 -6.50
CA PHE A 89 -8.65 -0.19 -5.38
C PHE A 89 -7.11 -0.20 -5.47
N LEU A 90 -6.54 -0.42 -6.66
CA LEU A 90 -5.09 -0.28 -6.87
C LEU A 90 -4.62 1.15 -6.55
N SER A 91 -5.39 2.15 -7.02
CA SER A 91 -5.14 3.57 -6.75
C SER A 91 -5.18 3.90 -5.27
N LEU A 92 -6.12 3.33 -4.51
CA LEU A 92 -6.17 3.51 -3.07
C LEU A 92 -4.89 3.00 -2.40
N GLY A 93 -4.37 1.85 -2.85
CA GLY A 93 -3.08 1.32 -2.40
C GLY A 93 -1.93 2.28 -2.66
N ILE A 94 -1.83 2.80 -3.88
CA ILE A 94 -0.82 3.79 -4.27
C ILE A 94 -0.89 5.04 -3.38
N VAL A 95 -2.10 5.53 -3.10
CA VAL A 95 -2.28 6.69 -2.21
C VAL A 95 -1.79 6.37 -0.80
N THR A 96 -2.11 5.19 -0.25
CA THR A 96 -1.60 4.81 1.08
C THR A 96 -0.08 4.73 1.14
N HIS A 97 0.57 4.28 0.06
CA HIS A 97 2.02 4.24 -0.05
C HIS A 97 2.62 5.65 0.02
N TYR A 98 2.18 6.58 -0.85
CA TYR A 98 2.71 7.94 -0.84
C TYR A 98 2.43 8.70 0.46
N LEU A 99 1.29 8.45 1.10
CA LEU A 99 1.01 9.01 2.43
C LEU A 99 2.02 8.53 3.47
N MET A 100 2.48 7.29 3.35
CA MET A 100 3.48 6.74 4.26
C MET A 100 4.88 7.25 3.96
N ASP A 101 5.26 7.29 2.69
CA ASP A 101 6.54 7.86 2.28
C ASP A 101 6.68 9.34 2.62
N LEU A 102 5.56 10.07 2.67
CA LEU A 102 5.57 11.48 3.09
C LEU A 102 6.07 11.65 4.52
N LEU A 103 5.93 10.63 5.37
CA LEU A 103 6.43 10.68 6.74
C LEU A 103 7.96 10.45 6.80
N LEU A 104 8.55 9.83 5.78
CA LEU A 104 9.94 9.38 5.81
C LEU A 104 10.91 10.56 5.64
N ILE A 105 12.01 10.53 6.39
CA ILE A 105 13.14 11.45 6.27
C ILE A 105 13.90 11.10 5.00
N GLN A 106 13.68 11.85 3.94
CA GLN A 106 14.30 11.58 2.64
C GLN A 106 15.64 12.27 2.49
N VAL A 107 16.63 11.53 1.98
CA VAL A 107 17.95 12.08 1.65
C VAL A 107 17.87 12.67 0.24
N GLY A 108 17.99 13.99 0.10
CA GLY A 108 17.92 14.69 -1.19
C GLY A 108 16.73 15.63 -1.32
N TYR A 109 16.08 15.65 -2.48
CA TYR A 109 15.06 16.66 -2.83
C TYR A 109 13.64 16.37 -2.31
N GLY A 110 13.37 15.20 -1.71
CA GLY A 110 12.03 14.78 -1.30
C GLY A 110 11.21 14.16 -2.45
N MET A 111 9.94 13.82 -2.22
CA MET A 111 9.09 13.19 -3.24
C MET A 111 8.45 14.20 -4.19
N SER A 112 8.64 14.00 -5.50
CA SER A 112 8.01 14.82 -6.54
C SER A 112 6.55 14.43 -6.77
N LEU A 113 5.67 14.74 -5.81
CA LEU A 113 4.24 14.37 -5.86
C LEU A 113 3.47 14.97 -7.04
N PHE A 114 3.91 16.13 -7.54
CA PHE A 114 3.23 16.86 -8.61
C PHE A 114 3.92 16.71 -9.98
N TYR A 115 4.87 15.79 -10.11
CA TYR A 115 5.48 15.48 -11.40
C TYR A 115 4.40 15.02 -12.41
N PRO A 116 4.41 15.46 -13.69
CA PRO A 116 5.41 16.29 -14.36
C PRO A 116 5.14 17.81 -14.32
N LEU A 117 4.08 18.25 -13.62
CA LEU A 117 3.70 19.66 -13.57
C LEU A 117 4.66 20.48 -12.70
N ASN A 118 5.16 19.88 -11.62
CA ASN A 118 6.12 20.51 -10.72
C ASN A 118 7.10 19.48 -10.16
N TRP A 119 8.36 19.89 -10.04
CA TRP A 119 9.47 19.09 -9.52
C TRP A 119 9.72 19.28 -8.02
N MET A 120 8.95 20.16 -7.37
CA MET A 120 9.03 20.40 -5.93
C MET A 120 8.88 19.09 -5.17
N GLY A 121 9.82 18.81 -4.27
CA GLY A 121 9.77 17.61 -3.45
C GLY A 121 9.14 17.86 -2.09
N PHE A 122 8.42 16.86 -1.61
CA PHE A 122 7.65 16.89 -0.38
C PHE A 122 8.12 15.78 0.57
N THR A 123 8.30 16.14 1.82
CA THR A 123 8.52 15.22 2.94
C THR A 123 8.20 15.96 4.24
N LEU A 124 7.68 15.24 5.22
CA LEU A 124 7.45 15.74 6.59
C LEU A 124 8.64 15.46 7.52
N ASN A 125 9.62 14.65 7.09
CA ASN A 125 10.83 14.33 7.83
C ASN A 125 10.57 13.85 9.28
N LEU A 126 9.63 12.91 9.46
CA LEU A 126 9.22 12.42 10.79
C LEU A 126 9.86 11.09 11.16
N VAL A 127 10.10 10.22 10.18
CA VAL A 127 10.48 8.82 10.43
C VAL A 127 11.76 8.46 9.65
N PRO A 128 12.80 7.91 10.28
CA PRO A 128 13.99 7.45 9.57
C PRO A 128 13.69 6.29 8.61
N ASN A 129 14.37 6.29 7.45
CA ASN A 129 14.22 5.29 6.38
C ASN A 129 14.82 3.90 6.69
N ASP A 130 15.42 3.73 7.86
CA ASP A 130 16.08 2.51 8.34
C ASP A 130 15.50 1.99 9.67
N ASP A 131 14.44 2.64 10.19
CA ASP A 131 13.80 2.28 11.44
C ASP A 131 12.88 1.05 11.33
N TYR A 132 13.38 -0.11 11.76
CA TYR A 132 12.59 -1.35 11.78
C TYR A 132 11.49 -1.37 12.86
N TYR A 133 11.54 -0.50 13.88
CA TYR A 133 10.49 -0.42 14.90
C TYR A 133 9.14 -0.01 14.29
N ILE A 134 9.16 0.81 13.23
CA ILE A 134 7.96 1.22 12.50
C ILE A 134 7.26 0.00 11.88
N THR A 135 8.02 -0.98 11.39
CA THR A 135 7.45 -2.22 10.87
C THR A 135 6.76 -3.02 11.97
N ILE A 136 7.39 -3.13 13.15
CA ILE A 136 6.81 -3.81 14.31
C ILE A 136 5.51 -3.11 14.74
N VAL A 137 5.53 -1.78 14.83
CA VAL A 137 4.36 -0.97 15.20
C VAL A 137 3.22 -1.17 14.19
N ALA A 138 3.50 -1.10 12.88
CA ALA A 138 2.49 -1.31 11.84
C ALA A 138 1.84 -2.70 11.93
N MET A 139 2.64 -3.74 12.19
CA MET A 139 2.15 -5.12 12.36
C MET A 139 1.31 -5.28 13.63
N VAL A 140 1.73 -4.68 14.75
CA VAL A 140 0.95 -4.70 16.01
C VAL A 140 -0.37 -3.96 15.82
N VAL A 141 -0.37 -2.80 15.16
CA VAL A 141 -1.59 -2.04 14.85
C VAL A 141 -2.53 -2.87 13.97
N ALA A 142 -2.01 -3.51 12.92
CA ALA A 142 -2.80 -4.39 12.07
C ALA A 142 -3.42 -5.55 12.87
N LEU A 143 -2.66 -6.18 13.77
CA LEU A 143 -3.16 -7.24 14.66
C LEU A 143 -4.27 -6.73 15.59
N VAL A 144 -4.09 -5.56 16.20
CA VAL A 144 -5.13 -4.96 17.06
C VAL A 144 -6.40 -4.67 16.27
N ILE A 145 -6.27 -4.09 15.07
CA ILE A 145 -7.40 -3.83 14.17
C ILE A 145 -8.10 -5.13 13.80
N TYR A 146 -7.34 -6.20 13.49
CA TYR A 146 -7.90 -7.52 13.22
C TYR A 146 -8.79 -8.00 14.36
N LEU A 147 -8.27 -8.01 15.59
CA LEU A 147 -8.98 -8.49 16.77
C LEU A 147 -10.23 -7.67 17.06
N VAL A 148 -10.11 -6.33 17.03
CA VAL A 148 -11.24 -5.42 17.31
C VAL A 148 -12.33 -5.55 16.24
N THR A 149 -11.96 -5.54 14.96
CA THR A 149 -12.95 -5.66 13.88
C THR A 149 -13.64 -7.01 13.87
N ASN A 150 -12.91 -8.10 14.16
CA ASN A 150 -13.50 -9.43 14.26
C ASN A 150 -14.48 -9.54 15.45
N TRP A 151 -14.12 -8.92 16.58
CA TRP A 151 -15.01 -8.83 17.74
C TRP A 151 -16.30 -8.06 17.44
N ILE A 152 -16.21 -6.92 16.74
CA ILE A 152 -17.38 -6.13 16.30
C ILE A 152 -18.26 -6.93 15.33
N GLU A 153 -17.67 -7.57 14.32
CA GLU A 153 -18.38 -8.39 13.34
C GLU A 153 -19.12 -9.57 14.01
N SER A 154 -18.47 -10.24 14.98
CA SER A 154 -19.08 -11.34 15.76
C SER A 154 -20.29 -10.86 16.58
N ARG A 155 -20.19 -9.69 17.22
CA ARG A 155 -21.28 -9.12 18.02
C ARG A 155 -22.49 -8.71 17.18
N ASN A 156 -22.25 -8.23 15.96
CA ASN A 156 -23.30 -7.82 15.04
C ASN A 156 -23.93 -9.00 14.27
N ASN A 157 -23.36 -10.21 14.36
CA ASN A 157 -23.83 -11.38 13.61
C ASN A 157 -23.75 -12.69 14.45
N PRO A 158 -24.71 -12.93 15.37
CA PRO A 158 -24.64 -14.01 16.37
C PRO A 158 -24.64 -15.45 15.79
N LYS A 159 -24.84 -15.62 14.48
CA LYS A 159 -24.74 -16.94 13.82
C LYS A 159 -23.31 -17.47 13.70
N MET A 160 -22.29 -16.62 13.82
CA MET A 160 -20.87 -17.03 13.77
C MET A 160 -20.40 -17.67 15.07
N ILE A 161 -20.99 -17.29 16.22
CA ILE A 161 -20.61 -17.81 17.55
C ILE A 161 -20.96 -19.30 17.69
N ASN A 162 -22.04 -19.75 17.05
CA ASN A 162 -22.52 -21.14 17.17
C ASN A 162 -21.87 -22.12 16.17
N GLN A 163 -20.90 -21.70 15.37
CA GLN A 163 -20.21 -22.58 14.40
C GLN A 163 -18.80 -22.98 14.83
N GLU A 164 -18.18 -22.32 15.81
CA GLU A 164 -16.90 -22.76 16.38
C GLU A 164 -17.07 -23.90 17.41
N ASP A 165 -18.30 -24.16 17.88
CA ASP A 165 -18.63 -25.21 18.86
C ASP A 165 -19.13 -26.54 18.23
N ARG A 166 -18.86 -26.81 16.94
CA ARG A 166 -19.19 -28.10 16.30
C ARG A 166 -18.04 -28.74 15.54
#